data_AF-A0A7C9VPN8-F1
#
_entry.id   AF-A0A7C9VPN8-F1
#
_cell.length_a   1.000
_cell.length_b   1.000
_cell.length_c   1.000
_cell.angle_alpha   90.00
_cell.angle_beta   90.00
_cell.angle_gamma   90.00
#
_symmetry.space_group_name_H-M   'P 1'
#
loop_
_entity.id
_entity.type
_entity.pdbx_description
1 polymer ?
#
loop_
_entity_poly.entity_id
_entity_poly.type
_entity_poly.pdbx_seq_one_letter_code
_entity_poly.pdbx_strand_id
1 'polypeptide(L)'
;MSDPIILTPDNVEAVLPDVPRLVRFAFKFASRLRRGTLDVTLPNGRTVRCGGLESGPAAQMTIYSYGFAWRLARGGDIGIAEAYLRREWDTPNLTQFL
;
A
#
# COMPACT_ATOMS: atom_id res chain seq x y z
N MET A 1 -4.14 -15.58 -12.30
CA MET A 1 -4.19 -14.51 -11.28
C MET A 1 -3.33 -15.00 -10.13
N SER A 2 -2.18 -14.40 -9.90
CA SER A 2 -1.32 -14.82 -8.79
C SER A 2 -1.94 -14.37 -7.47
N ASP A 3 -2.02 -15.27 -6.50
CA ASP A 3 -2.48 -14.93 -5.15
C ASP A 3 -1.61 -13.80 -4.55
N PRO A 4 -2.22 -12.81 -3.89
CA PRO A 4 -1.47 -11.71 -3.29
C PRO A 4 -0.67 -12.21 -2.09
N ILE A 5 0.56 -11.71 -1.94
CA ILE A 5 1.41 -12.04 -0.80
C ILE A 5 0.88 -11.30 0.42
N ILE A 6 0.42 -12.03 1.44
CA ILE A 6 -0.11 -11.41 2.68
C ILE A 6 1.04 -10.72 3.44
N LEU A 7 0.88 -9.42 3.70
CA LEU A 7 1.80 -8.63 4.50
C LEU A 7 1.34 -8.56 5.95
N THR A 8 2.26 -8.89 6.85
CA THR A 8 2.15 -8.70 8.29
C THR A 8 3.29 -7.81 8.77
N PRO A 9 3.15 -7.14 9.93
CA PRO A 9 4.22 -6.29 10.46
C PRO A 9 5.58 -6.98 10.60
N ASP A 10 5.58 -8.31 10.72
CA ASP A 10 6.75 -9.17 10.94
C ASP A 10 7.41 -9.64 9.63
N ASN A 11 6.67 -9.71 8.51
CA ASN A 11 7.18 -10.24 7.25
C ASN A 11 7.53 -9.17 6.20
N VAL A 12 7.19 -7.90 6.43
CA VAL A 12 7.43 -6.79 5.49
C VAL A 12 8.88 -6.73 5.02
N GLU A 13 9.86 -6.93 5.91
CA GLU A 13 11.27 -6.87 5.53
C GLU A 13 11.70 -8.05 4.67
N ALA A 14 11.18 -9.24 4.94
CA ALA A 14 11.45 -10.44 4.16
C ALA A 14 10.77 -10.43 2.79
N VAL A 15 9.56 -9.85 2.71
CA VAL A 15 8.77 -9.77 1.47
C VAL A 15 9.23 -8.62 0.58
N LEU A 16 9.71 -7.52 1.14
CA LEU A 16 10.09 -6.30 0.42
C LEU A 16 11.58 -5.89 0.63
N PRO A 17 12.55 -6.79 0.45
CA PRO A 17 13.97 -6.47 0.70
C PRO A 17 14.51 -5.44 -0.31
N ASP A 18 13.97 -5.45 -1.52
CA ASP A 18 14.32 -4.61 -2.67
C ASP A 18 13.70 -3.19 -2.62
N VAL A 19 12.89 -2.93 -1.59
CA VAL A 19 12.10 -1.69 -1.49
C VAL A 19 12.72 -0.72 -0.47
N PRO A 20 12.70 0.60 -0.74
CA PRO A 20 13.23 1.60 0.20
C PRO A 20 12.63 1.50 1.60
N ARG A 21 13.45 1.81 2.63
CA ARG A 21 13.04 1.72 4.04
C ARG A 21 11.77 2.50 4.36
N LEU A 22 11.60 3.67 3.77
CA LEU A 22 10.43 4.51 3.99
C LEU A 22 9.14 3.88 3.45
N VAL A 23 9.24 3.23 2.29
CA VAL A 23 8.12 2.50 1.69
C VAL A 23 7.79 1.25 2.51
N ARG A 24 8.81 0.53 3.00
CA ARG A 24 8.60 -0.57 3.96
C ARG A 24 7.88 -0.10 5.23
N PHE A 25 8.21 1.08 5.74
CA PHE A 25 7.50 1.66 6.88
C PHE A 25 6.03 1.95 6.57
N ALA A 26 5.72 2.51 5.40
CA ALA A 26 4.35 2.70 4.93
C ALA A 26 3.59 1.36 4.85
N PHE A 27 4.21 0.31 4.31
CA PHE A 27 3.61 -1.03 4.27
C PHE A 27 3.43 -1.65 5.65
N LYS A 28 4.36 -1.43 6.59
CA LYS A 28 4.22 -1.89 7.99
C LYS A 28 3.07 -1.19 8.72
N PHE A 29 2.78 0.05 8.35
CA PHE A 29 1.60 0.75 8.84
C PHE A 29 0.33 0.19 8.19
N ALA A 30 0.31 0.05 6.86
CA ALA A 30 -0.82 -0.51 6.11
C ALA A 30 -1.16 -1.95 6.52
N SER A 31 -0.17 -2.79 6.85
CA SER A 31 -0.39 -4.17 7.31
C SER A 31 -1.12 -4.26 8.65
N ARG A 32 -1.25 -3.15 9.38
CA ARG A 32 -2.01 -3.06 10.63
C ARG A 32 -3.47 -2.64 10.40
N LEU A 33 -3.91 -2.52 9.16
CA LEU A 33 -5.30 -2.25 8.82
C LEU A 33 -6.21 -3.32 9.46
N ARG A 34 -7.06 -2.88 10.39
CA ARG A 34 -7.94 -3.78 11.15
C ARG A 34 -9.12 -4.26 10.32
N ARG A 35 -9.77 -3.35 9.60
CA ARG A 35 -10.98 -3.64 8.82
C ARG A 35 -10.71 -3.51 7.33
N GLY A 36 -11.14 -4.51 6.58
CA GLY A 36 -10.97 -4.52 5.13
C GLY A 36 -9.57 -4.95 4.71
N THR A 37 -9.35 -4.91 3.40
CA THR A 37 -8.11 -5.34 2.76
C THR A 37 -7.65 -4.30 1.76
N LEU A 38 -6.34 -4.09 1.68
CA LEU A 38 -5.72 -3.26 0.67
C LEU A 38 -4.74 -4.12 -0.15
N ASP A 39 -5.08 -4.35 -1.42
CA ASP A 39 -4.19 -4.98 -2.38
C ASP A 39 -3.33 -3.93 -3.06
N VAL A 40 -2.01 -4.06 -2.91
CA VAL A 40 -1.06 -3.11 -3.46
C VAL A 40 -0.19 -3.80 -4.51
N THR A 41 -0.29 -3.35 -5.76
CA THR A 41 0.58 -3.77 -6.85
C THR A 41 1.80 -2.86 -6.89
N LEU A 42 2.99 -3.45 -6.77
CA LEU A 42 4.28 -2.76 -6.80
C LEU A 42 4.75 -2.51 -8.25
N PRO A 43 5.72 -1.61 -8.47
CA PRO A 43 6.28 -1.36 -9.80
C PRO A 43 6.88 -2.61 -10.48
N ASN A 44 7.31 -3.60 -9.69
CA ASN A 44 7.83 -4.88 -10.19
C ASN A 44 6.72 -5.89 -10.58
N GLY A 45 5.44 -5.49 -10.52
CA GLY A 45 4.29 -6.33 -10.87
C GLY A 45 3.81 -7.28 -9.77
N ARG A 46 4.51 -7.36 -8.63
CA ARG A 46 4.08 -8.18 -7.48
C ARG A 46 2.94 -7.48 -6.75
N THR A 47 1.95 -8.26 -6.34
CA THR A 47 0.84 -7.78 -5.50
C THR A 47 1.01 -8.28 -4.07
N VAL A 48 0.86 -7.36 -3.13
CA VAL A 48 0.86 -7.63 -1.69
C VAL A 48 -0.49 -7.25 -1.09
N ARG A 49 -0.99 -8.01 -0.12
CA ARG A 49 -2.25 -7.71 0.58
C ARG A 49 -1.97 -7.27 2.00
N CYS A 50 -2.49 -6.10 2.36
CA CYS A 50 -2.46 -5.57 3.72
C CYS A 50 -3.84 -5.71 4.39
N GLY A 51 -3.88 -6.00 5.69
CA GLY A 51 -5.13 -6.10 6.46
C GLY A 51 -5.82 -7.45 6.34
N GLY A 52 -7.15 -7.46 6.47
CA GLY A 52 -7.98 -8.67 6.44
C GLY A 52 -8.21 -9.32 7.80
N LEU A 53 -7.93 -8.63 8.91
CA LEU A 53 -8.22 -9.11 10.26
C LEU A 53 -9.73 -9.12 10.58
N GLU A 54 -10.44 -8.08 10.15
CA GLU A 54 -11.89 -7.93 10.26
C GLU A 54 -12.49 -7.67 8.88
N SER A 55 -13.71 -8.16 8.63
CA SER A 55 -14.45 -7.88 7.39
C SER A 55 -14.60 -6.37 7.16
N GLY A 56 -14.48 -5.94 5.91
CA GLY A 56 -14.54 -4.53 5.54
C GLY A 56 -14.33 -4.32 4.04
N PRO A 57 -14.14 -3.06 3.61
CA PRO A 57 -13.97 -2.73 2.19
C PRO A 57 -12.70 -3.38 1.61
N ALA A 58 -12.76 -3.66 0.30
CA ALA A 58 -11.63 -4.17 -0.46
C ALA A 58 -11.11 -3.06 -1.39
N ALA A 59 -9.99 -2.47 -1.01
CA ALA A 59 -9.31 -1.43 -1.76
C ALA A 59 -8.18 -2.03 -2.61
N GLN A 60 -7.89 -1.38 -3.73
CA GLN A 60 -6.76 -1.71 -4.60
C GLN A 60 -5.92 -0.46 -4.84
N MET A 61 -4.60 -0.61 -4.89
CA MET A 61 -3.64 0.47 -5.12
C MET A 61 -2.54 -0.03 -6.04
N THR A 62 -2.25 0.68 -7.12
CA THR A 62 -1.10 0.41 -7.99
C THR A 62 -0.06 1.50 -7.76
N ILE A 63 1.15 1.12 -7.33
CA ILE A 63 2.26 2.04 -7.13
C ILE A 63 3.09 2.10 -8.41
N TYR A 64 3.25 3.30 -8.96
CA TYR A 64 4.14 3.59 -10.08
C TYR A 64 5.47 4.17 -9.62
N SER A 65 5.48 4.91 -8.51
CA SER A 65 6.68 5.55 -7.95
C SER A 65 6.67 5.53 -6.43
N TYR A 66 7.82 5.19 -5.83
CA TYR A 66 8.02 5.18 -4.38
C TYR A 66 8.03 6.58 -3.72
N GLY A 67 7.89 7.65 -4.50
CA GLY A 67 7.71 9.02 -3.99
C GLY A 67 6.51 9.17 -3.05
N PHE A 68 5.48 8.34 -3.22
CA PHE A 68 4.26 8.38 -2.38
C PHE A 68 4.59 8.23 -0.89
N ALA A 69 5.57 7.38 -0.54
CA ALA A 69 5.92 7.10 0.84
C ALA A 69 6.56 8.32 1.53
N TRP A 70 7.32 9.11 0.78
CA TRP A 70 7.86 10.37 1.28
C TRP A 70 6.76 11.41 1.51
N ARG A 71 5.77 11.46 0.62
CA ARG A 71 4.62 12.37 0.77
C ARG A 71 3.74 11.97 1.93
N LEU A 72 3.42 10.69 2.06
CA LEU A 72 2.72 10.15 3.22
C LEU A 72 3.43 10.51 4.52
N ALA A 73 4.76 10.33 4.59
CA ALA A 73 5.52 10.64 5.80
C ALA A 73 5.52 12.13 6.17
N ARG A 74 5.47 13.03 5.18
CA ARG A 74 5.54 14.48 5.41
C ARG A 74 4.18 15.15 5.55
N GLY A 75 3.17 14.64 4.85
CA GLY A 75 1.85 15.27 4.71
C GLY A 75 0.69 14.37 5.11
N GLY A 76 0.94 13.17 5.64
CA GLY A 76 -0.10 12.25 6.06
C GLY A 76 -1.06 11.87 4.92
N ASP A 77 -2.35 11.95 5.22
CA ASP A 77 -3.47 11.76 4.29
C ASP A 77 -3.42 12.72 3.09
N ILE A 78 -3.12 14.01 3.33
CA ILE A 78 -2.91 15.00 2.25
C ILE A 78 -1.76 14.56 1.35
N GLY A 79 -0.68 14.03 1.93
CA GLY A 79 0.46 13.52 1.19
C GLY A 79 0.11 12.36 0.25
N ILE A 80 -0.80 11.48 0.67
CA ILE A 80 -1.32 10.40 -0.17
C ILE A 80 -2.18 10.94 -1.30
N ALA A 81 -3.04 11.92 -1.02
CA ALA A 81 -3.85 12.58 -2.05
C ALA A 81 -2.96 13.30 -3.09
N GLU A 82 -1.92 14.00 -2.66
CA GLU A 82 -0.94 14.60 -3.58
C GLU A 82 -0.23 13.56 -4.45
N ALA A 83 0.13 12.41 -3.86
CA ALA A 83 0.78 11.32 -4.59
C ALA A 83 -0.14 10.72 -5.66
N TYR A 84 -1.45 10.65 -5.41
CA TYR A 84 -2.46 10.27 -6.39
C TYR A 84 -2.52 11.27 -7.55
N LEU A 85 -2.63 12.57 -7.23
CA LEU A 85 -2.65 13.64 -8.24
C LEU A 85 -1.38 13.67 -9.10
N ARG A 86 -0.23 13.29 -8.52
CA ARG A 86 1.05 13.17 -9.22
C ARG A 86 1.24 11.85 -9.99
N ARG A 87 0.25 10.95 -9.99
CA ARG A 87 0.33 9.61 -10.58
C ARG A 87 1.48 8.77 -10.03
N GLU A 88 1.86 8.98 -8.77
CA GLU A 88 2.82 8.13 -8.07
C GLU A 88 2.18 6.80 -7.66
N TRP A 89 0.87 6.84 -7.46
CA TRP A 89 0.01 5.68 -7.34
C TRP A 89 -1.38 5.97 -7.93
N ASP A 90 -2.14 4.92 -8.20
CA ASP A 90 -3.52 5.01 -8.69
C ASP A 90 -4.38 3.86 -8.15
N THR A 91 -5.68 3.94 -8.33
CA THR A 91 -6.65 2.92 -7.92
C THR A 91 -7.80 2.83 -8.92
N PRO A 92 -8.30 1.63 -9.22
CA PRO A 92 -9.48 1.48 -10.07
C PRO A 92 -10.76 1.99 -9.41
N ASN A 93 -10.79 2.15 -8.08
CA ASN A 93 -11.96 2.66 -7.37
C ASN A 93 -11.51 3.50 -6.17
N LEU A 94 -11.45 4.82 -6.38
CA LEU A 94 -11.04 5.76 -5.35
C LEU A 94 -11.97 5.76 -4.14
N THR A 95 -13.27 5.51 -4.33
CA THR A 95 -14.25 5.46 -3.25
C THR A 95 -14.04 4.29 -2.30
N GLN A 96 -13.50 3.16 -2.79
CA GLN A 96 -13.14 2.02 -1.93
C GLN A 96 -11.86 2.24 -1.14
N PHE A 97 -11.05 3.24 -1.52
CA PHE A 97 -9.78 3.57 -0.86
C PHE A 97 -9.95 4.58 0.30
N LEU A 98 -10.99 5.43 0.27
CA LEU A 98 -11.30 6.46 1.27
C LEU A 98 -12.08 5.90 2.46
#